data_AF-A0AAU0RAP4-F1
#
_entry.id   AF-A0AAU0RAP4-F1
#
_cell.length_a   1.000
_cell.length_b   1.000
_cell.length_c   1.000
_cell.angle_alpha   90.00
_cell.angle_beta   90.00
_cell.angle_gamma   90.00
#
_symmetry.space_group_name_H-M   'P 1'
#
loop_
_entity.id
_entity.type
_entity.pdbx_description
1 polymer ?
#
loop_
_entity_poly.entity_id
_entity_poly.type
_entity_poly.pdbx_seq_one_letter_code
_entity_poly.pdbx_strand_id
1 'polypeptide(L)'
;MTSTNLKAFGKVKHLVSAILNELPLITKPQYKFMISLFEVWLCLPVRYTISNLSRFGTYCEKSIRLQMEKEFDFGGFNSSLIKDNSGKHLIAAYDPTYLPKSGKHTPGLGKFWSGKDQKAVKGLEIGCLAIIDVDARTAFPLKVVQTPDKTTLDEKGMSRVDHYVDVIKSEVLTLKSMVDYLAVDSYFMKQEFILPILKEGLHIVTKMRSDANLIYVYNGPRSTGPGRPRIHGDKVSCGSIDKRKIREFAVDNDAVYYSGVVWSAILKCKVRIVYIEEKVTGKYEILLCTDIELKPELILNYYQLRFQIEFLIRDAKQHGGLEECQARSEKKLHFHFNMAFATVGLAKVLFWMKLPDQHRGAFSMRNIKMAWYNRFLTDRIFSNLPLDLNCNKIKKLYQKCLDIGNLAA
;
A
#
# COMPACT_ATOMS: atom_id res chain seq x y z
N MET A 1 19.51 21.15 -10.53
CA MET A 1 18.62 20.15 -11.18
C MET A 1 18.61 20.42 -12.69
N THR A 2 18.83 19.41 -13.53
CA THR A 2 19.07 19.51 -14.98
C THR A 2 17.77 19.61 -15.80
N SER A 3 17.88 19.90 -17.10
CA SER A 3 16.80 19.99 -18.12
C SER A 3 15.82 18.78 -18.17
N THR A 4 16.13 17.71 -17.46
CA THR A 4 15.32 16.52 -17.22
C THR A 4 13.99 16.82 -16.51
N ASN A 5 13.95 17.80 -15.61
CA ASN A 5 12.73 18.13 -14.85
C ASN A 5 11.65 18.73 -15.76
N LEU A 6 11.98 19.67 -16.65
CA LEU A 6 11.03 20.29 -17.60
C LEU A 6 10.30 19.26 -18.49
N LYS A 7 11.01 18.22 -18.93
CA LYS A 7 10.43 17.10 -19.69
C LYS A 7 9.50 16.23 -18.84
N ALA A 8 9.68 16.14 -17.53
CA ALA A 8 8.93 15.24 -16.65
C ALA A 8 7.45 15.61 -16.50
N PHE A 9 7.07 16.86 -16.74
CA PHE A 9 5.70 17.32 -16.50
C PHE A 9 4.74 16.98 -17.65
N GLY A 10 5.20 16.98 -18.91
CA GLY A 10 4.44 16.38 -20.01
C GLY A 10 4.27 14.86 -19.85
N LYS A 11 5.16 14.21 -19.08
CA LYS A 11 5.13 12.75 -18.87
C LYS A 11 3.96 12.29 -18.01
N VAL A 12 3.40 13.13 -17.11
CA VAL A 12 2.17 12.76 -16.38
C VAL A 12 1.06 12.48 -17.37
N LYS A 13 0.76 13.44 -18.24
CA LYS A 13 -0.27 13.29 -19.26
C LYS A 13 0.00 12.09 -20.16
N HIS A 14 1.24 11.90 -20.63
CA HIS A 14 1.57 10.75 -21.48
C HIS A 14 1.40 9.41 -20.78
N LEU A 15 1.92 9.24 -19.56
CA LEU A 15 1.81 7.99 -18.81
C LEU A 15 0.36 7.70 -18.42
N VAL A 16 -0.36 8.69 -17.88
CA VAL A 16 -1.78 8.55 -17.55
C VAL A 16 -2.57 8.20 -18.81
N SER A 17 -2.34 8.89 -19.93
CA SER A 17 -3.02 8.61 -21.20
C SER A 17 -2.75 7.19 -21.69
N ALA A 18 -1.51 6.70 -21.59
CA ALA A 18 -1.13 5.35 -21.99
C ALA A 18 -1.90 4.31 -21.18
N ILE A 19 -1.86 4.41 -19.84
CA ILE A 19 -2.58 3.49 -18.95
C ILE A 19 -4.10 3.56 -19.17
N LEU A 20 -4.67 4.77 -19.31
CA LEU A 20 -6.11 4.92 -19.53
C LEU A 20 -6.57 4.29 -20.86
N ASN A 21 -5.70 4.19 -21.87
CA ASN A 21 -6.04 3.54 -23.14
C ASN A 21 -6.12 2.00 -23.03
N GLU A 22 -5.51 1.42 -21.99
CA GLU A 22 -5.56 -0.03 -21.72
C GLU A 22 -6.80 -0.42 -20.91
N LEU A 23 -7.50 0.55 -20.32
CA LEU A 23 -8.70 0.29 -19.53
C LEU A 23 -9.90 0.00 -20.44
N PRO A 24 -10.63 -1.10 -20.23
CA PRO A 24 -11.67 -1.57 -21.16
C PRO A 24 -12.91 -0.66 -21.21
N LEU A 25 -13.18 0.12 -20.15
CA LEU A 25 -14.45 0.83 -19.96
C LEU A 25 -14.27 2.30 -19.55
N ILE A 26 -13.56 3.09 -20.36
CA ILE A 26 -13.44 4.54 -20.12
C ILE A 26 -14.11 5.39 -21.20
N THR A 27 -15.04 6.25 -20.78
CA THR A 27 -15.69 7.20 -21.68
C THR A 27 -14.76 8.37 -22.01
N LYS A 28 -14.86 8.94 -23.22
CA LYS A 28 -14.06 10.11 -23.63
C LYS A 28 -14.13 11.30 -22.64
N PRO A 29 -15.29 11.65 -22.05
CA PRO A 29 -15.35 12.69 -21.02
C PRO A 29 -14.61 12.31 -19.73
N GLN A 30 -14.70 11.06 -19.28
CA GLN A 30 -14.01 10.58 -18.08
C GLN A 30 -12.49 10.51 -18.31
N TYR A 31 -12.05 10.04 -19.48
CA TYR A 31 -10.65 10.05 -19.91
C TYR A 31 -10.01 11.43 -19.78
N LYS A 32 -10.64 12.46 -20.38
CA LYS A 32 -10.15 13.86 -20.29
C LYS A 32 -10.15 14.38 -18.86
N PHE A 33 -11.20 14.03 -18.09
CA PHE A 33 -11.30 14.41 -16.68
C PHE A 33 -10.17 13.80 -15.85
N MET A 34 -9.87 12.52 -16.01
CA MET A 34 -8.82 11.83 -15.25
C MET A 34 -7.44 12.43 -15.51
N ILE A 35 -7.09 12.69 -16.78
CA ILE A 35 -5.82 13.36 -17.13
C ILE A 35 -5.69 14.70 -16.39
N SER A 36 -6.72 15.56 -16.50
CA SER A 36 -6.73 16.86 -15.83
C SER A 36 -6.67 16.72 -14.31
N LEU A 37 -7.40 15.73 -13.76
CA LEU A 37 -7.47 15.54 -12.32
C LEU A 37 -6.13 15.12 -11.74
N PHE A 38 -5.40 14.18 -12.37
CA PHE A 38 -4.05 13.79 -11.90
C PHE A 38 -3.08 14.98 -11.89
N GLU A 39 -3.10 15.82 -12.92
CA GLU A 39 -2.26 17.03 -12.98
C GLU A 39 -2.59 18.00 -11.84
N VAL A 40 -3.88 18.28 -11.63
CA VAL A 40 -4.34 19.18 -10.55
C VAL A 40 -4.06 18.58 -9.18
N TRP A 41 -4.26 17.27 -9.00
CA TRP A 41 -4.05 16.59 -7.72
C TRP A 41 -2.58 16.62 -7.28
N LEU A 42 -1.64 16.51 -8.23
CA LEU A 42 -0.21 16.61 -7.96
C LEU A 42 0.24 18.01 -7.54
N CYS A 43 -0.37 19.07 -8.08
CA CYS A 43 0.07 20.45 -7.84
C CYS A 43 -0.73 21.19 -6.77
N LEU A 44 -1.81 20.61 -6.22
CA LEU A 44 -2.68 21.31 -5.27
C LEU A 44 -1.97 21.62 -3.93
N PRO A 45 -1.74 22.90 -3.58
CA PRO A 45 -1.03 23.29 -2.36
C PRO A 45 -1.97 23.49 -1.16
N VAL A 46 -3.28 23.38 -1.39
CA VAL A 46 -4.35 23.61 -0.42
C VAL A 46 -5.14 22.33 -0.20
N ARG A 47 -6.18 22.41 0.65
CA ARG A 47 -7.05 21.28 0.92
C ARG A 47 -7.69 20.70 -0.35
N TYR A 48 -7.75 19.38 -0.44
CA TYR A 48 -8.33 18.62 -1.56
C TYR A 48 -9.86 18.61 -1.55
N THR A 49 -10.47 19.79 -1.49
CA THR A 49 -11.92 19.96 -1.63
C THR A 49 -12.31 20.11 -3.09
N ILE A 50 -13.55 19.73 -3.45
CA ILE A 50 -14.07 19.91 -4.81
C ILE A 50 -14.00 21.38 -5.26
N SER A 51 -14.26 22.33 -4.35
CA SER A 51 -14.15 23.76 -4.64
C SER A 51 -12.72 24.18 -4.99
N ASN A 52 -11.72 23.67 -4.27
CA ASN A 52 -10.32 23.96 -4.60
C ASN A 52 -9.90 23.28 -5.89
N LEU A 53 -10.30 22.01 -6.12
CA LEU A 53 -10.06 21.33 -7.39
C LEU A 53 -10.65 22.12 -8.57
N SER A 54 -11.83 22.74 -8.40
CA SER A 54 -12.45 23.57 -9.43
C SER A 54 -11.72 24.89 -9.68
N ARG A 55 -11.07 25.48 -8.67
CA ARG A 55 -10.33 26.75 -8.79
C ARG A 55 -8.97 26.58 -9.47
N PHE A 56 -8.33 25.43 -9.22
CA PHE A 56 -7.01 25.12 -9.78
C PHE A 56 -7.10 24.38 -11.12
N GLY A 57 -8.14 23.56 -11.31
CA GLY A 57 -8.39 22.81 -12.52
C GLY A 57 -9.22 23.53 -13.58
N THR A 58 -9.53 22.80 -14.65
CA THR A 58 -10.31 23.31 -15.80
C THR A 58 -11.80 23.02 -15.71
N TYR A 59 -12.23 22.23 -14.72
CA TYR A 59 -13.61 21.78 -14.56
C TYR A 59 -14.31 22.54 -13.44
N CYS A 60 -15.57 22.93 -13.66
CA CYS A 60 -16.38 23.52 -12.60
C CYS A 60 -16.76 22.48 -11.53
N GLU A 61 -17.16 22.94 -10.34
CA GLU A 61 -17.56 22.06 -9.23
C GLU A 61 -18.61 21.02 -9.64
N LYS A 62 -19.61 21.42 -10.44
CA LYS A 62 -20.68 20.52 -10.89
C LYS A 62 -20.11 19.36 -11.70
N SER A 63 -19.22 19.64 -12.64
CA SER A 63 -18.57 18.60 -13.45
C SER A 63 -17.72 17.66 -12.61
N ILE A 64 -16.94 18.19 -11.66
CA ILE A 64 -16.11 17.36 -10.76
C ILE A 64 -17.01 16.45 -9.92
N ARG A 65 -18.09 16.98 -9.32
CA ARG A 65 -19.05 16.18 -8.54
C ARG A 65 -19.66 15.05 -9.38
N LEU A 66 -20.05 15.33 -10.62
CA LEU A 66 -20.65 14.32 -11.48
C LEU A 66 -19.63 13.25 -11.91
N GLN A 67 -18.38 13.62 -12.17
CA GLN A 67 -17.35 12.65 -12.56
C GLN A 67 -16.90 11.78 -11.39
N MET A 68 -16.70 12.35 -10.19
CA MET A 68 -16.35 11.58 -8.99
C MET A 68 -17.48 10.69 -8.47
N GLU A 69 -18.72 10.88 -8.93
CA GLU A 69 -19.84 9.96 -8.64
C GLU A 69 -19.81 8.72 -9.53
N LYS A 70 -19.12 8.78 -10.68
CA LYS A 70 -19.00 7.65 -11.60
C LYS A 70 -17.95 6.68 -11.11
N GLU A 71 -18.17 5.41 -11.43
CA GLU A 71 -17.19 4.36 -11.18
C GLU A 71 -15.98 4.54 -12.09
N PHE A 72 -14.81 4.24 -11.53
CA PHE A 72 -13.53 4.27 -12.22
C PHE A 72 -12.71 3.08 -11.73
N ASP A 73 -12.12 2.34 -12.67
CA ASP A 73 -11.32 1.15 -12.38
C ASP A 73 -9.91 1.53 -11.89
N PHE A 74 -9.84 1.95 -10.63
CA PHE A 74 -8.57 2.23 -9.97
C PHE A 74 -7.69 0.97 -9.84
N GLY A 75 -8.29 -0.22 -9.68
CA GLY A 75 -7.56 -1.48 -9.60
C GLY A 75 -6.81 -1.78 -10.90
N GLY A 76 -7.51 -1.70 -12.04
CA GLY A 76 -6.92 -1.83 -13.37
C GLY A 76 -5.90 -0.75 -13.68
N PHE A 77 -6.18 0.51 -13.33
CA PHE A 77 -5.24 1.61 -13.52
C PHE A 77 -3.94 1.38 -12.74
N ASN A 78 -4.04 1.05 -11.46
CA ASN A 78 -2.89 0.84 -10.60
C ASN A 78 -2.13 -0.44 -10.98
N SER A 79 -2.84 -1.53 -11.32
CA SER A 79 -2.23 -2.77 -11.83
C SER A 79 -1.36 -2.50 -13.05
N SER A 80 -1.88 -1.77 -14.03
CA SER A 80 -1.14 -1.45 -15.27
C SER A 80 0.06 -0.55 -14.96
N LEU A 81 -0.13 0.47 -14.11
CA LEU A 81 0.96 1.32 -13.63
C LEU A 81 2.11 0.51 -13.00
N ILE A 82 1.78 -0.49 -12.17
CA ILE A 82 2.75 -1.34 -11.46
C ILE A 82 3.44 -2.29 -12.44
N LYS A 83 2.68 -3.02 -13.28
CA LYS A 83 3.24 -4.02 -14.21
C LYS A 83 4.27 -3.43 -15.16
N ASP A 84 4.04 -2.20 -15.63
CA ASP A 84 4.92 -1.55 -16.59
C ASP A 84 6.15 -0.87 -15.98
N ASN A 85 6.18 -0.70 -14.65
CA ASN A 85 7.18 0.17 -14.01
C ASN A 85 7.82 -0.38 -12.73
N SER A 86 7.42 -1.57 -12.27
CA SER A 86 8.04 -2.25 -11.11
C SER A 86 8.99 -3.37 -11.55
N GLY A 87 9.79 -3.84 -10.59
CA GLY A 87 10.62 -5.03 -10.70
C GLY A 87 9.80 -6.33 -10.76
N LYS A 88 10.50 -7.46 -10.80
CA LYS A 88 9.88 -8.78 -10.88
C LYS A 88 9.57 -9.40 -9.52
N HIS A 89 10.32 -9.05 -8.49
CA HIS A 89 10.12 -9.58 -7.15
C HIS A 89 9.10 -8.72 -6.41
N LEU A 90 7.85 -9.17 -6.43
CA LEU A 90 6.73 -8.45 -5.85
C LEU A 90 6.07 -9.25 -4.73
N ILE A 91 5.63 -8.55 -3.69
CA ILE A 91 4.73 -9.09 -2.65
C ILE A 91 3.55 -8.15 -2.47
N ALA A 92 2.41 -8.65 -2.00
CA ALA A 92 1.31 -7.81 -1.57
C ALA A 92 1.43 -7.45 -0.09
N ALA A 93 0.84 -6.33 0.30
CA ALA A 93 0.56 -5.99 1.68
C ALA A 93 -0.85 -5.42 1.83
N TYR A 94 -1.45 -5.64 2.99
CA TYR A 94 -2.76 -5.08 3.33
C TYR A 94 -2.74 -4.46 4.72
N ASP A 95 -3.27 -3.24 4.84
CA ASP A 95 -3.32 -2.53 6.11
C ASP A 95 -4.52 -1.57 6.20
N PRO A 96 -5.36 -1.65 7.23
CA PRO A 96 -6.40 -0.68 7.50
C PRO A 96 -5.86 0.58 8.16
N THR A 97 -6.35 1.74 7.74
CA THR A 97 -5.98 3.02 8.34
C THR A 97 -7.20 3.85 8.72
N TYR A 98 -7.15 4.42 9.92
CA TYR A 98 -8.13 5.40 10.40
C TYR A 98 -8.03 6.74 9.66
N LEU A 99 -9.18 7.35 9.40
CA LEU A 99 -9.34 8.70 8.86
C LEU A 99 -10.25 9.54 9.79
N PRO A 100 -9.78 10.71 10.28
CA PRO A 100 -10.60 11.57 11.13
C PRO A 100 -11.74 12.22 10.36
N LYS A 101 -12.95 12.25 10.96
CA LYS A 101 -14.12 12.97 10.43
C LYS A 101 -14.96 13.61 11.53
N SER A 102 -15.31 14.88 11.33
CA SER A 102 -16.07 15.72 12.27
C SER A 102 -17.59 15.82 11.98
N GLY A 103 -18.13 15.00 11.07
CA GLY A 103 -19.56 15.02 10.69
C GLY A 103 -20.44 13.98 11.40
N LYS A 104 -21.73 13.95 11.02
CA LYS A 104 -22.70 12.88 11.39
C LYS A 104 -23.30 12.15 10.18
N HIS A 105 -23.16 12.69 8.99
CA HIS A 105 -23.85 12.20 7.77
C HIS A 105 -22.88 11.65 6.71
N THR A 106 -21.65 11.31 7.11
CA THR A 106 -20.70 10.67 6.19
C THR A 106 -20.96 9.16 6.24
N PRO A 107 -21.18 8.48 5.10
CA PRO A 107 -21.35 7.03 5.07
C PRO A 107 -20.16 6.29 5.70
N GLY A 108 -20.44 5.16 6.38
CA GLY A 108 -19.42 4.33 7.05
C GLY A 108 -18.78 4.97 8.28
N LEU A 109 -19.44 5.95 8.91
CA LEU A 109 -18.96 6.60 10.12
C LEU A 109 -19.14 5.69 11.33
N GLY A 110 -18.02 5.27 11.92
CA GLY A 110 -17.99 4.32 13.03
C GLY A 110 -16.94 4.66 14.08
N LYS A 111 -16.61 3.68 14.92
CA LYS A 111 -15.48 3.74 15.85
C LYS A 111 -14.38 2.81 15.37
N PHE A 112 -13.20 3.38 15.11
CA PHE A 112 -12.06 2.67 14.54
C PHE A 112 -10.78 3.04 15.30
N TRP A 113 -9.79 2.14 15.29
CA TRP A 113 -8.55 2.32 16.03
C TRP A 113 -7.70 3.44 15.41
N SER A 114 -7.40 4.49 16.19
CA SER A 114 -6.43 5.52 15.80
C SER A 114 -5.09 5.19 16.43
N GLY A 115 -4.09 4.89 15.60
CA GLY A 115 -2.71 4.71 16.06
C GLY A 115 -2.12 5.97 16.69
N LYS A 116 -2.62 7.17 16.33
CA LYS A 116 -2.21 8.43 16.96
C LYS A 116 -2.77 8.56 18.39
N ASP A 117 -4.05 8.22 18.57
CA ASP A 117 -4.75 8.41 19.85
C ASP A 117 -4.68 7.16 20.75
N GLN A 118 -4.10 6.06 20.26
CA GLN A 118 -3.98 4.76 20.92
C GLN A 118 -5.32 4.25 21.49
N LYS A 119 -6.43 4.56 20.78
CA LYS A 119 -7.78 4.14 21.16
C LYS A 119 -8.72 4.14 19.96
N ALA A 120 -9.86 3.45 20.11
CA ALA A 120 -10.94 3.52 19.14
C ALA A 120 -11.64 4.89 19.23
N VAL A 121 -11.64 5.64 18.13
CA VAL A 121 -12.23 6.98 18.03
C VAL A 121 -13.22 7.04 16.87
N LYS A 122 -14.11 8.03 16.92
CA LYS A 122 -15.09 8.25 15.87
C LYS A 122 -14.42 8.70 14.57
N GLY A 123 -14.76 8.09 13.44
CA GLY A 123 -14.27 8.48 12.12
C GLY A 123 -14.56 7.42 11.07
N LEU A 124 -13.71 7.34 10.05
CA LEU A 124 -13.76 6.29 9.03
C LEU A 124 -12.53 5.39 9.15
N GLU A 125 -12.59 4.24 8.51
CA GLU A 125 -11.45 3.38 8.26
C GLU A 125 -11.49 2.98 6.78
N ILE A 126 -10.32 2.86 6.18
CA ILE A 126 -10.15 2.34 4.83
C ILE A 126 -9.11 1.21 4.87
N GLY A 127 -9.34 0.14 4.12
CA GLY A 127 -8.36 -0.89 3.84
C GLY A 127 -7.51 -0.51 2.64
N CYS A 128 -6.19 -0.49 2.79
CA CYS A 128 -5.25 -0.30 1.69
C CYS A 128 -4.66 -1.65 1.29
N LEU A 129 -4.85 -2.04 0.04
CA LEU A 129 -4.15 -3.14 -0.61
C LEU A 129 -3.04 -2.54 -1.49
N ALA A 130 -1.81 -2.99 -1.27
CA ALA A 130 -0.62 -2.48 -1.96
C ALA A 130 0.23 -3.61 -2.52
N ILE A 131 1.01 -3.30 -3.55
CA ILE A 131 2.08 -4.15 -4.08
C ILE A 131 3.41 -3.51 -3.69
N ILE A 132 4.31 -4.31 -3.15
CA ILE A 132 5.65 -3.91 -2.76
C ILE A 132 6.63 -4.51 -3.73
N ASP A 133 7.43 -3.65 -4.34
CA ASP A 133 8.61 -4.03 -5.09
C ASP A 133 9.74 -4.30 -4.09
N VAL A 134 10.18 -5.57 -4.03
CA VAL A 134 11.16 -6.06 -3.06
C VAL A 134 12.55 -5.49 -3.35
N ASP A 135 12.90 -5.40 -4.63
CA ASP A 135 14.23 -4.94 -5.06
C ASP A 135 14.32 -3.42 -4.90
N ALA A 136 13.29 -2.70 -5.34
CA ALA A 136 13.22 -1.25 -5.19
C ALA A 136 12.85 -0.82 -3.75
N ARG A 137 12.39 -1.74 -2.89
CA ARG A 137 11.98 -1.46 -1.50
C ARG A 137 10.93 -0.35 -1.39
N THR A 138 9.91 -0.36 -2.24
CA THR A 138 8.83 0.63 -2.22
C THR A 138 7.46 -0.01 -2.47
N ALA A 139 6.42 0.56 -1.86
CA ALA A 139 5.02 0.17 -2.09
C ALA A 139 4.32 1.05 -3.13
N PHE A 140 3.43 0.44 -3.91
CA PHE A 140 2.47 1.07 -4.80
C PHE A 140 1.05 0.66 -4.38
N PRO A 141 0.06 1.57 -4.42
CA PRO A 141 -1.32 1.20 -4.12
C PRO A 141 -1.87 0.35 -5.24
N LEU A 142 -2.61 -0.70 -4.89
CA LEU A 142 -3.44 -1.44 -5.84
C LEU A 142 -4.90 -1.00 -5.71
N LYS A 143 -5.46 -1.06 -4.50
CA LYS A 143 -6.87 -0.72 -4.25
C LYS A 143 -7.09 -0.21 -2.84
N VAL A 144 -8.04 0.70 -2.70
CA VAL A 144 -8.47 1.24 -1.41
C VAL A 144 -9.98 1.10 -1.28
N VAL A 145 -10.43 0.49 -0.19
CA VAL A 145 -11.85 0.26 0.06
C VAL A 145 -12.21 0.77 1.46
N GLN A 146 -13.34 1.44 1.58
CA GLN A 146 -13.82 1.90 2.88
C GLN A 146 -14.37 0.73 3.69
N THR A 147 -13.92 0.60 4.95
CA THR A 147 -14.50 -0.34 5.90
C THR A 147 -15.90 0.15 6.30
N PRO A 148 -16.95 -0.67 6.16
CA PRO A 148 -18.28 -0.32 6.65
C PRO A 148 -18.28 -0.14 8.17
N ASP A 149 -19.23 0.63 8.71
CA ASP A 149 -19.41 0.70 10.14
C ASP A 149 -20.00 -0.60 10.71
N LYS A 150 -19.99 -0.72 12.04
CA LYS A 150 -20.41 -1.95 12.72
C LYS A 150 -21.86 -2.32 12.40
N THR A 151 -22.77 -1.35 12.32
CA THR A 151 -24.19 -1.63 12.05
C THR A 151 -24.35 -2.24 10.66
N THR A 152 -23.71 -1.67 9.65
CA THR A 152 -23.74 -2.23 8.29
C THR A 152 -23.10 -3.62 8.20
N LEU A 153 -22.04 -3.89 8.97
CA LEU A 153 -21.43 -5.22 9.03
C LEU A 153 -22.35 -6.25 9.71
N ASP A 154 -22.97 -5.89 10.83
CA ASP A 154 -23.90 -6.74 11.57
C ASP A 154 -25.13 -7.07 10.71
N GLU A 155 -25.68 -6.10 9.96
CA GLU A 155 -26.78 -6.31 9.00
C GLU A 155 -26.42 -7.29 7.87
N LYS A 156 -25.15 -7.35 7.47
CA LYS A 156 -24.64 -8.30 6.48
C LYS A 156 -24.24 -9.65 7.10
N GLY A 157 -24.31 -9.80 8.42
CA GLY A 157 -23.81 -10.99 9.12
C GLY A 157 -22.31 -11.20 8.95
N MET A 158 -21.55 -10.12 8.75
CA MET A 158 -20.11 -10.17 8.46
C MET A 158 -19.30 -9.57 9.59
N SER A 159 -18.15 -10.16 9.89
CA SER A 159 -17.14 -9.51 10.72
C SER A 159 -16.31 -8.52 9.90
N ARG A 160 -15.56 -7.66 10.60
CA ARG A 160 -14.59 -6.77 9.94
C ARG A 160 -13.48 -7.55 9.22
N VAL A 161 -13.11 -8.72 9.75
CA VAL A 161 -12.11 -9.59 9.12
C VAL A 161 -12.65 -10.17 7.82
N ASP A 162 -13.92 -10.58 7.78
CA ASP A 162 -14.57 -11.07 6.56
C ASP A 162 -14.58 -9.98 5.48
N HIS A 163 -14.88 -8.74 5.85
CA HIS A 163 -14.80 -7.60 4.93
C HIS A 163 -13.38 -7.43 4.35
N TYR A 164 -12.33 -7.54 5.17
CA TYR A 164 -10.95 -7.42 4.69
C TYR A 164 -10.57 -8.55 3.72
N VAL A 165 -11.02 -9.79 4.01
CA VAL A 165 -10.86 -10.93 3.11
C VAL A 165 -11.54 -10.63 1.77
N ASP A 166 -12.79 -10.14 1.79
CA ASP A 166 -13.54 -9.81 0.57
C ASP A 166 -12.85 -8.74 -0.28
N VAL A 167 -12.25 -7.72 0.35
CA VAL A 167 -11.48 -6.70 -0.36
C VAL A 167 -10.32 -7.34 -1.12
N ILE A 168 -9.53 -8.21 -0.48
CA ILE A 168 -8.40 -8.89 -1.11
C ILE A 168 -8.88 -9.86 -2.21
N LYS A 169 -9.94 -10.63 -1.93
CA LYS A 169 -10.53 -11.56 -2.88
C LYS A 169 -11.08 -10.87 -4.13
N SER A 170 -11.57 -9.64 -3.99
CA SER A 170 -12.04 -8.84 -5.13
C SER A 170 -10.95 -8.55 -6.16
N GLU A 171 -9.68 -8.63 -5.77
CA GLU A 171 -8.52 -8.38 -6.62
C GLU A 171 -7.65 -9.63 -6.83
N VAL A 172 -8.15 -10.82 -6.51
CA VAL A 172 -7.29 -12.02 -6.44
C VAL A 172 -6.70 -12.42 -7.78
N LEU A 173 -7.43 -12.23 -8.89
CA LEU A 173 -6.93 -12.49 -10.24
C LEU A 173 -5.78 -11.54 -10.58
N THR A 174 -5.94 -10.26 -10.25
CA THR A 174 -4.91 -9.23 -10.40
C THR A 174 -3.68 -9.57 -9.55
N LEU A 175 -3.88 -9.90 -8.28
CA LEU A 175 -2.81 -10.27 -7.34
C LEU A 175 -2.03 -11.47 -7.83
N LYS A 176 -2.69 -12.58 -8.17
CA LYS A 176 -2.01 -13.81 -8.63
C LYS A 176 -1.24 -13.65 -9.93
N SER A 177 -1.52 -12.60 -10.70
CA SER A 177 -0.72 -12.25 -11.89
C SER A 177 0.60 -11.54 -11.56
N MET A 178 0.81 -11.13 -10.30
CA MET A 178 1.94 -10.32 -9.87
C MET A 178 2.68 -10.89 -8.65
N VAL A 179 1.98 -11.55 -7.73
CA VAL A 179 2.52 -11.93 -6.41
C VAL A 179 2.05 -13.32 -5.98
N ASP A 180 2.91 -14.00 -5.22
CA ASP A 180 2.58 -15.26 -4.54
C ASP A 180 2.34 -15.07 -3.03
N TYR A 181 2.84 -13.97 -2.46
CA TYR A 181 2.86 -13.72 -1.02
C TYR A 181 2.12 -12.44 -0.64
N LEU A 182 1.34 -12.51 0.43
CA LEU A 182 0.70 -11.39 1.12
C LEU A 182 1.31 -11.23 2.52
N ALA A 183 1.99 -10.12 2.74
CA ALA A 183 2.55 -9.75 4.04
C ALA A 183 1.56 -8.86 4.82
N VAL A 184 1.22 -9.26 6.04
CA VAL A 184 0.24 -8.56 6.89
C VAL A 184 0.74 -8.48 8.34
N ASP A 185 0.23 -7.51 9.10
CA ASP A 185 0.61 -7.34 10.50
C ASP A 185 0.12 -8.51 11.38
N SER A 186 0.46 -8.47 12.68
CA SER A 186 0.03 -9.51 13.62
C SER A 186 -1.47 -9.51 13.93
N TYR A 187 -2.21 -8.43 13.66
CA TYR A 187 -3.67 -8.39 13.85
C TYR A 187 -4.37 -9.41 12.94
N PHE A 188 -3.78 -9.69 11.77
CA PHE A 188 -4.26 -10.65 10.80
C PHE A 188 -3.89 -12.11 11.09
N MET A 189 -3.19 -12.41 12.19
CA MET A 189 -2.89 -13.79 12.62
C MET A 189 -4.16 -14.48 13.16
N LYS A 190 -5.13 -14.72 12.27
CA LYS A 190 -6.45 -15.30 12.53
C LYS A 190 -6.77 -16.35 11.48
N GLN A 191 -7.41 -17.44 11.89
CA GLN A 191 -7.76 -18.54 11.01
C GLN A 191 -8.73 -18.08 9.91
N GLU A 192 -9.69 -17.23 10.29
CA GLU A 192 -10.74 -16.66 9.45
C GLU A 192 -10.19 -15.72 8.38
N PHE A 193 -9.00 -15.13 8.61
CA PHE A 193 -8.32 -14.32 7.61
C PHE A 193 -7.40 -15.18 6.72
N ILE A 194 -6.55 -16.01 7.33
CA ILE A 194 -5.46 -16.70 6.61
C ILE A 194 -5.99 -17.81 5.71
N LEU A 195 -6.91 -18.64 6.20
CA LEU A 195 -7.35 -19.83 5.44
C LEU A 195 -8.11 -19.47 4.15
N PRO A 196 -9.03 -18.49 4.14
CA PRO A 196 -9.68 -18.09 2.89
C PRO A 196 -8.70 -17.54 1.84
N ILE A 197 -7.71 -16.73 2.25
CA ILE A 197 -6.70 -16.19 1.32
C ILE A 197 -5.79 -17.31 0.78
N LEU A 198 -5.37 -18.23 1.65
CA LEU A 198 -4.58 -19.39 1.24
C LEU A 198 -5.33 -20.28 0.25
N LYS A 199 -6.65 -20.44 0.41
CA LYS A 199 -7.51 -21.19 -0.52
C LYS A 199 -7.54 -20.57 -1.92
N GLU A 200 -7.40 -19.25 -2.03
CA GLU A 200 -7.27 -18.59 -3.34
C GLU A 200 -5.89 -18.76 -3.97
N GLY A 201 -4.91 -19.26 -3.21
CA GLY A 201 -3.54 -19.54 -3.68
C GLY A 201 -2.52 -18.45 -3.37
N LEU A 202 -2.79 -17.59 -2.38
CA LEU A 202 -1.81 -16.61 -1.87
C LEU A 202 -1.25 -17.07 -0.53
N HIS A 203 0.08 -17.16 -0.43
CA HIS A 203 0.75 -17.48 0.82
C HIS A 203 0.80 -16.26 1.75
N ILE A 204 0.71 -16.50 3.06
CA ILE A 204 0.71 -15.42 4.06
C ILE A 204 2.07 -15.36 4.74
N VAL A 205 2.57 -14.13 4.92
CA VAL A 205 3.68 -13.80 5.82
C VAL A 205 3.15 -12.87 6.91
N THR A 206 3.27 -13.27 8.18
CA THR A 206 2.78 -12.46 9.32
C THR A 206 3.60 -12.74 10.58
N LYS A 207 3.32 -11.98 11.65
CA LYS A 207 3.90 -12.17 12.98
C LYS A 207 2.89 -12.85 13.90
N MET A 208 3.36 -13.87 14.60
CA MET A 208 2.60 -14.58 15.62
C MET A 208 2.78 -13.92 16.99
N ARG A 209 1.89 -14.26 17.92
CA ARG A 209 2.11 -14.00 19.34
C ARG A 209 3.29 -14.84 19.86
N SER A 210 3.97 -14.33 20.88
CA SER A 210 5.09 -15.03 21.52
C SER A 210 4.69 -16.34 22.19
N ASP A 211 3.42 -16.53 22.53
CA ASP A 211 2.85 -17.74 23.14
C ASP A 211 2.11 -18.64 22.12
N ALA A 212 2.43 -18.52 20.82
CA ALA A 212 1.79 -19.29 19.75
C ALA A 212 1.77 -20.81 20.03
N ASN A 213 0.62 -21.45 19.77
CA ASN A 213 0.46 -22.89 19.95
C ASN A 213 1.03 -23.66 18.74
N LEU A 214 2.30 -24.04 18.84
CA LEU A 214 3.07 -24.73 17.80
C LEU A 214 3.47 -26.14 18.26
N ILE A 215 3.57 -27.07 17.32
CA ILE A 215 3.97 -28.46 17.56
C ILE A 215 5.09 -28.84 16.59
N TYR A 216 6.15 -29.49 17.07
CA TYR A 216 7.19 -30.02 16.18
C TYR A 216 6.58 -31.08 15.24
N VAL A 217 7.05 -31.12 13.99
CA VAL A 217 6.69 -32.18 13.06
C VAL A 217 7.38 -33.47 13.50
N TYR A 218 6.62 -34.58 13.55
CA TYR A 218 7.16 -35.89 13.87
C TYR A 218 7.89 -36.47 12.65
N ASN A 219 9.19 -36.74 12.81
CA ASN A 219 10.05 -37.33 11.79
C ASN A 219 10.60 -38.71 12.21
N GLY A 220 10.00 -39.34 13.23
CA GLY A 220 10.43 -40.65 13.73
C GLY A 220 9.90 -41.83 12.88
N PRO A 221 10.20 -43.08 13.28
CA PRO A 221 9.75 -44.27 12.57
C PRO A 221 8.23 -44.27 12.37
N ARG A 222 7.79 -44.67 11.17
CA ARG A 222 6.38 -44.78 10.82
C ARG A 222 5.76 -45.92 11.62
N SER A 223 4.58 -45.69 12.20
CA SER A 223 3.85 -46.73 12.92
C SER A 223 3.54 -47.90 11.98
N THR A 224 3.83 -49.12 12.43
CA THR A 224 3.62 -50.36 11.66
C THR A 224 2.19 -50.90 11.72
N GLY A 225 1.33 -50.31 12.57
CA GLY A 225 -0.07 -50.73 12.75
C GLY A 225 -1.09 -49.95 11.90
N PRO A 226 -2.37 -50.40 11.88
CA PRO A 226 -3.46 -49.71 11.21
C PRO A 226 -3.72 -48.34 11.86
N GLY A 227 -3.76 -47.28 11.06
CA GLY A 227 -4.08 -45.92 11.53
C GLY A 227 -3.41 -44.81 10.72
N ARG A 228 -3.82 -43.56 10.97
CA ARG A 228 -3.16 -42.39 10.37
C ARG A 228 -1.74 -42.27 10.95
N PRO A 229 -0.70 -42.18 10.11
CA PRO A 229 0.67 -41.99 10.58
C PRO A 229 0.78 -40.79 11.54
N ARG A 230 1.61 -40.91 12.57
CA ARG A 230 1.85 -39.82 13.53
C ARG A 230 2.48 -38.62 12.82
N ILE A 231 1.80 -37.47 12.86
CA ILE A 231 2.29 -36.21 12.25
C ILE A 231 2.86 -35.26 13.32
N HIS A 232 2.36 -35.35 14.55
CA HIS A 232 2.69 -34.41 15.64
C HIS A 232 3.72 -35.00 16.61
N GLY A 233 4.80 -34.25 16.82
CA GLY A 233 5.78 -34.48 17.88
C GLY A 233 5.39 -33.73 19.15
N ASP A 234 6.39 -33.23 19.87
CA ASP A 234 6.20 -32.49 21.11
C ASP A 234 5.74 -31.05 20.84
N LYS A 235 5.09 -30.45 21.84
CA LYS A 235 4.76 -29.03 21.80
C LYS A 235 6.03 -28.18 21.75
N VAL A 236 6.04 -27.12 20.95
CA VAL A 236 7.12 -26.14 20.93
C VAL A 236 7.00 -25.26 22.18
N SER A 237 8.05 -25.23 22.99
CA SER A 237 8.18 -24.23 24.04
C SER A 237 8.71 -22.94 23.42
N CYS A 238 7.86 -21.97 23.14
CA CYS A 238 8.26 -20.75 22.42
C CYS A 238 9.31 -19.92 23.17
N GLY A 239 9.33 -19.96 24.51
CA GLY A 239 10.38 -19.30 25.31
C GLY A 239 11.71 -20.06 25.35
N SER A 240 11.75 -21.29 24.85
CA SER A 240 12.95 -22.14 24.85
C SER A 240 12.81 -23.17 23.73
N ILE A 241 13.08 -22.73 22.50
CA ILE A 241 12.97 -23.59 21.31
C ILE A 241 14.07 -24.66 21.30
N ASP A 242 13.77 -25.83 20.71
CA ASP A 242 14.77 -26.87 20.46
C ASP A 242 15.59 -26.48 19.23
N LYS A 243 16.75 -25.88 19.47
CA LYS A 243 17.68 -25.35 18.44
C LYS A 243 18.21 -26.43 17.48
N ARG A 244 18.02 -27.72 17.80
CA ARG A 244 18.36 -28.84 16.89
C ARG A 244 17.30 -29.02 15.79
N LYS A 245 16.04 -28.69 16.10
CA LYS A 245 14.87 -28.81 15.20
C LYS A 245 14.57 -27.49 14.48
N ILE A 246 14.69 -26.37 15.18
CA ILE A 246 14.56 -25.01 14.63
C ILE A 246 15.99 -24.44 14.60
N ARG A 247 16.64 -24.57 13.44
CA ARG A 247 18.09 -24.36 13.30
C ARG A 247 18.41 -22.91 13.05
N GLU A 248 19.57 -22.48 13.54
CA GLU A 248 20.13 -21.17 13.22
C GLU A 248 20.36 -21.06 11.70
N PHE A 249 20.06 -19.89 11.13
CA PHE A 249 20.38 -19.57 9.74
C PHE A 249 21.06 -18.21 9.57
N ALA A 250 20.97 -17.31 10.56
CA ALA A 250 21.65 -16.02 10.54
C ALA A 250 21.91 -15.49 11.96
N VAL A 251 22.89 -14.60 12.07
CA VAL A 251 23.25 -13.87 13.29
C VAL A 251 23.65 -12.46 12.88
N ASP A 252 23.18 -11.45 13.61
CA ASP A 252 23.70 -10.07 13.49
C ASP A 252 24.14 -9.53 14.86
N ASN A 253 24.37 -8.23 14.99
CA ASN A 253 24.84 -7.65 16.26
C ASN A 253 23.79 -7.71 17.38
N ASP A 254 22.51 -7.69 17.03
CA ASP A 254 21.40 -7.49 17.96
C ASP A 254 20.62 -8.79 18.23
N ALA A 255 20.59 -9.72 17.28
CA ALA A 255 19.78 -10.93 17.34
C ALA A 255 20.43 -12.18 16.72
N VAL A 256 19.88 -13.34 17.10
CA VAL A 256 20.12 -14.64 16.47
C VAL A 256 18.83 -15.12 15.82
N TYR A 257 18.92 -15.65 14.60
CA TYR A 257 17.78 -16.03 13.79
C TYR A 257 17.76 -17.53 13.55
N TYR A 258 16.63 -18.15 13.89
CA TYR A 258 16.39 -19.58 13.70
C TYR A 258 15.18 -19.82 12.79
N SER A 259 15.16 -20.94 12.08
CA SER A 259 14.03 -21.34 11.26
C SER A 259 13.77 -22.85 11.34
N GLY A 260 12.50 -23.21 11.21
CA GLY A 260 12.06 -24.60 11.17
C GLY A 260 10.64 -24.72 10.66
N VAL A 261 10.28 -25.93 10.24
CA VAL A 261 8.90 -26.27 9.87
C VAL A 261 8.21 -26.87 11.08
N VAL A 262 7.08 -26.28 11.46
CA VAL A 262 6.27 -26.68 12.61
C VAL A 262 4.81 -26.81 12.19
N TRP A 263 4.02 -27.51 12.99
CA TRP A 263 2.58 -27.54 12.85
C TRP A 263 1.94 -26.40 13.64
N SER A 264 1.13 -25.57 12.99
CA SER A 264 0.33 -24.54 13.65
C SER A 264 -1.01 -25.12 14.09
N ALA A 265 -1.29 -25.12 15.39
CA ALA A 265 -2.55 -25.65 15.91
C ALA A 265 -3.76 -24.80 15.48
N ILE A 266 -3.57 -23.48 15.33
CA ILE A 266 -4.60 -22.54 14.90
C ILE A 266 -4.93 -22.75 13.43
N LEU A 267 -3.91 -22.83 12.56
CA LEU A 267 -4.12 -22.97 11.11
C LEU A 267 -4.36 -24.42 10.68
N LYS A 268 -4.06 -25.39 11.54
CA LYS A 268 -4.16 -26.84 11.27
C LYS A 268 -3.37 -27.27 10.03
N CYS A 269 -2.20 -26.66 9.83
CA CYS A 269 -1.29 -26.97 8.74
C CYS A 269 0.18 -26.82 9.17
N LYS A 270 1.09 -27.34 8.34
CA LYS A 270 2.52 -27.07 8.46
C LYS A 270 2.81 -25.65 8.00
N VAL A 271 3.69 -24.97 8.72
CA VAL A 271 4.14 -23.62 8.43
C VAL A 271 5.64 -23.54 8.67
N ARG A 272 6.31 -22.66 7.94
CA ARG A 272 7.69 -22.29 8.27
C ARG A 272 7.67 -21.10 9.21
N ILE A 273 8.47 -21.16 10.26
CA ILE A 273 8.65 -20.05 11.18
C ILE A 273 10.06 -19.46 11.06
N VAL A 274 10.17 -18.18 11.39
CA VAL A 274 11.42 -17.50 11.69
C VAL A 274 11.32 -17.03 13.13
N TYR A 275 12.22 -17.53 13.98
CA TYR A 275 12.35 -17.18 15.39
C TYR A 275 13.51 -16.20 15.53
N ILE A 276 13.23 -15.01 16.04
CA ILE A 276 14.19 -13.93 16.21
C ILE A 276 14.45 -13.80 17.72
N GLU A 277 15.65 -14.12 18.17
CA GLU A 277 16.06 -14.07 19.59
C GLU A 277 17.00 -12.87 19.81
N GLU A 278 16.57 -11.84 20.54
CA GLU A 278 17.39 -10.68 20.88
C GLU A 278 18.49 -11.08 21.87
N LYS A 279 19.75 -10.74 21.56
CA LYS A 279 20.92 -11.18 22.33
C LYS A 279 20.98 -10.61 23.75
N VAL A 280 20.54 -9.36 23.94
CA VAL A 280 20.68 -8.64 25.21
C VAL A 280 19.59 -9.04 26.19
N THR A 281 18.33 -9.07 25.74
CA THR A 281 17.18 -9.26 26.62
C THR A 281 16.67 -10.69 26.65
N GLY A 282 17.04 -11.51 25.66
CA GLY A 282 16.44 -12.83 25.41
C GLY A 282 14.98 -12.76 24.95
N LYS A 283 14.43 -11.56 24.69
CA LYS A 283 13.10 -11.44 24.08
C LYS A 283 13.13 -12.03 22.69
N TYR A 284 11.98 -12.57 22.29
CA TYR A 284 11.87 -13.22 21.01
C TYR A 284 10.60 -12.83 20.26
N GLU A 285 10.70 -12.93 18.95
CA GLU A 285 9.58 -12.76 18.02
C GLU A 285 9.47 -13.97 17.10
N ILE A 286 8.24 -14.27 16.66
CA ILE A 286 7.96 -15.39 15.78
C ILE A 286 7.26 -14.86 14.55
N LEU A 287 7.91 -14.96 13.40
CA LEU A 287 7.29 -14.77 12.10
C LEU A 287 6.84 -16.12 11.55
N LEU A 288 5.79 -16.10 10.75
CA LEU A 288 5.18 -17.26 10.11
C LEU A 288 5.08 -17.02 8.62
N CYS A 289 5.37 -18.07 7.84
CA CYS A 289 4.98 -18.20 6.45
C CYS A 289 4.17 -19.49 6.25
N THR A 290 3.07 -19.39 5.50
CA THR A 290 2.28 -20.58 5.12
C THR A 290 2.94 -21.42 4.02
N ASP A 291 3.92 -20.87 3.30
CA ASP A 291 4.80 -21.63 2.42
C ASP A 291 5.96 -22.23 3.23
N ILE A 292 6.06 -23.57 3.21
CA ILE A 292 7.12 -24.29 3.93
C ILE A 292 8.45 -24.32 3.18
N GLU A 293 8.45 -24.00 1.88
CA GLU A 293 9.64 -24.04 1.03
C GLU A 293 10.32 -22.67 0.90
N LEU A 294 9.62 -21.58 1.23
CA LEU A 294 10.20 -20.23 1.19
C LEU A 294 11.41 -20.13 2.12
N LYS A 295 12.50 -19.56 1.61
CA LYS A 295 13.73 -19.34 2.38
C LYS A 295 13.49 -18.39 3.57
N PRO A 296 14.05 -18.68 4.77
CA PRO A 296 13.79 -17.88 5.96
C PRO A 296 14.25 -16.43 5.86
N GLU A 297 15.31 -16.14 5.09
CA GLU A 297 15.79 -14.79 4.82
C GLU A 297 14.73 -13.96 4.06
N LEU A 298 14.01 -14.60 3.13
CA LEU A 298 12.93 -13.94 2.39
C LEU A 298 11.70 -13.71 3.27
N ILE A 299 11.36 -14.62 4.20
CA ILE A 299 10.27 -14.41 5.17
C ILE A 299 10.56 -13.16 6.00
N LEU A 300 11.78 -13.04 6.53
CA LEU A 300 12.22 -11.88 7.30
C LEU A 300 12.14 -10.60 6.45
N ASN A 301 12.71 -10.62 5.25
CA ASN A 301 12.72 -9.47 4.34
C ASN A 301 11.30 -9.04 3.95
N TYR A 302 10.41 -9.97 3.58
CA TYR A 302 9.02 -9.67 3.21
C TYR A 302 8.24 -9.06 4.37
N TYR A 303 8.41 -9.59 5.59
CA TYR A 303 7.74 -9.04 6.75
C TYR A 303 8.25 -7.63 7.09
N GLN A 304 9.55 -7.36 6.96
CA GLN A 304 10.12 -6.02 7.15
C GLN A 304 9.62 -5.05 6.08
N LEU A 305 9.62 -5.48 4.81
CA LEU A 305 9.17 -4.66 3.68
C LEU A 305 7.68 -4.36 3.70
N ARG A 306 6.86 -5.16 4.41
CA ARG A 306 5.45 -4.83 4.68
C ARG A 306 5.27 -3.38 5.15
N PHE A 307 6.20 -2.86 5.96
CA PHE A 307 6.14 -1.49 6.48
C PHE A 307 6.17 -0.42 5.37
N GLN A 308 6.54 -0.76 4.14
CA GLN A 308 6.45 0.17 3.00
C GLN A 308 5.02 0.66 2.74
N ILE A 309 3.99 -0.09 3.12
CA ILE A 309 2.59 0.36 3.03
C ILE A 309 2.31 1.55 3.96
N GLU A 310 2.99 1.65 5.10
CA GLU A 310 2.84 2.75 6.05
C GLU A 310 3.37 4.06 5.47
N PHE A 311 4.47 4.01 4.72
CA PHE A 311 4.97 5.18 3.99
C PHE A 311 3.99 5.63 2.90
N LEU A 312 3.35 4.68 2.21
CA LEU A 312 2.32 4.97 1.22
C LEU A 312 1.09 5.66 1.86
N ILE A 313 0.60 5.13 2.99
CA ILE A 313 -0.50 5.71 3.76
C ILE A 313 -0.11 7.11 4.28
N ARG A 314 1.09 7.26 4.84
CA ARG A 314 1.61 8.54 5.33
C ARG A 314 1.62 9.59 4.23
N ASP A 315 2.16 9.27 3.06
CA ASP A 315 2.25 10.22 1.96
C ASP A 315 0.85 10.56 1.40
N ALA A 316 -0.07 9.60 1.35
CA ALA A 316 -1.46 9.86 0.99
C ALA A 316 -2.16 10.80 2.00
N LYS A 317 -1.94 10.61 3.31
CA LYS A 317 -2.46 11.48 4.38
C LYS A 317 -1.88 12.88 4.32
N GLN A 318 -0.55 12.99 4.36
CA GLN A 318 0.15 14.27 4.52
C GLN A 318 0.20 15.08 3.24
N HIS A 319 0.23 14.42 2.08
CA HIS A 319 0.49 15.08 0.79
C HIS A 319 -0.56 14.77 -0.26
N GLY A 320 -1.22 13.61 -0.22
CA GLY A 320 -2.26 13.20 -1.16
C GLY A 320 -3.69 13.68 -0.83
N GLY A 321 -3.90 14.36 0.30
CA GLY A 321 -5.21 14.90 0.69
C GLY A 321 -6.21 13.85 1.19
N LEU A 322 -5.76 12.67 1.59
CA LEU A 322 -6.62 11.54 1.93
C LEU A 322 -7.67 11.88 3.02
N GLU A 323 -7.28 12.66 4.02
CA GLU A 323 -8.15 13.02 5.16
C GLU A 323 -9.06 14.23 4.87
N GLU A 324 -8.91 14.88 3.72
CA GLU A 324 -9.48 16.19 3.44
C GLU A 324 -10.78 16.15 2.61
N CYS A 325 -11.23 14.95 2.21
CA CYS A 325 -12.50 14.80 1.51
C CYS A 325 -13.68 15.27 2.37
N GLN A 326 -14.54 16.12 1.81
CA GLN A 326 -15.75 16.63 2.47
C GLN A 326 -17.05 16.09 1.82
N ALA A 327 -16.94 15.15 0.87
CA ALA A 327 -18.10 14.56 0.24
C ALA A 327 -18.90 13.70 1.23
N ARG A 328 -20.21 13.58 0.97
CA ARG A 328 -21.15 12.73 1.72
C ARG A 328 -21.73 11.59 0.88
N SER A 329 -21.28 11.43 -0.36
CA SER A 329 -21.60 10.27 -1.21
C SER A 329 -20.51 9.23 -1.03
N GLU A 330 -20.91 7.98 -0.85
CA GLU A 330 -20.03 6.81 -0.77
C GLU A 330 -19.15 6.69 -2.02
N LYS A 331 -19.73 6.84 -3.22
CA LYS A 331 -18.98 6.77 -4.48
C LYS A 331 -17.91 7.86 -4.58
N LYS A 332 -18.24 9.09 -4.17
CA LYS A 332 -17.26 10.19 -4.14
C LYS A 332 -16.16 10.00 -3.11
N LEU A 333 -16.48 9.40 -1.95
CA LEU A 333 -15.49 9.06 -0.93
C LEU A 333 -14.53 7.99 -1.47
N HIS A 334 -15.08 6.91 -2.01
CA HIS A 334 -14.30 5.84 -2.66
C HIS A 334 -13.38 6.41 -3.75
N PHE A 335 -13.92 7.25 -4.63
CA PHE A 335 -13.15 7.91 -5.68
C PHE A 335 -12.01 8.75 -5.10
N HIS A 336 -12.30 9.60 -4.10
CA HIS A 336 -11.30 10.47 -3.47
C HIS A 336 -10.17 9.67 -2.82
N PHE A 337 -10.52 8.62 -2.05
CA PHE A 337 -9.53 7.80 -1.38
C PHE A 337 -8.61 7.12 -2.38
N ASN A 338 -9.16 6.48 -3.40
CA ASN A 338 -8.34 5.85 -4.43
C ASN A 338 -7.51 6.87 -5.23
N MET A 339 -8.06 8.05 -5.53
CA MET A 339 -7.33 9.10 -6.23
C MET A 339 -6.12 9.61 -5.43
N ALA A 340 -6.27 9.79 -4.11
CA ALA A 340 -5.19 10.20 -3.21
C ALA A 340 -4.03 9.19 -3.25
N PHE A 341 -4.33 7.89 -3.20
CA PHE A 341 -3.32 6.84 -3.29
C PHE A 341 -2.75 6.70 -4.70
N ALA A 342 -3.57 6.60 -5.74
CA ALA A 342 -3.14 6.46 -7.14
C ALA A 342 -2.18 7.58 -7.56
N THR A 343 -2.42 8.81 -7.07
CA THR A 343 -1.52 9.96 -7.31
C THR A 343 -0.14 9.76 -6.68
N VAL A 344 -0.05 9.18 -5.48
CA VAL A 344 1.23 8.84 -4.84
C VAL A 344 1.95 7.75 -5.62
N GLY A 345 1.24 6.70 -6.05
CA GLY A 345 1.80 5.65 -6.91
C GLY A 345 2.36 6.21 -8.22
N LEU A 346 1.58 7.06 -8.89
CA LEU A 346 1.99 7.75 -10.12
C LEU A 346 3.22 8.62 -9.90
N ALA A 347 3.28 9.36 -8.80
CA ALA A 347 4.43 10.18 -8.45
C ALA A 347 5.70 9.35 -8.23
N LYS A 348 5.60 8.20 -7.55
CA LYS A 348 6.73 7.27 -7.39
C LYS A 348 7.25 6.79 -8.74
N VAL A 349 6.36 6.35 -9.62
CA VAL A 349 6.75 5.87 -10.96
C VAL A 349 7.43 6.97 -11.77
N LEU A 350 6.88 8.18 -11.81
CA LEU A 350 7.36 9.24 -12.69
C LEU A 350 8.66 9.90 -12.21
N PHE A 351 8.82 10.08 -10.90
CA PHE A 351 9.88 10.93 -10.36
C PHE A 351 10.95 10.16 -9.60
N TRP A 352 10.66 8.94 -9.16
CA TRP A 352 11.57 8.17 -8.33
C TRP A 352 12.06 6.89 -9.02
N MET A 353 11.16 6.07 -9.57
CA MET A 353 11.53 4.85 -10.30
C MET A 353 12.33 5.12 -11.58
N LYS A 354 12.14 6.28 -12.22
CA LYS A 354 12.94 6.65 -13.42
C LYS A 354 14.36 7.13 -13.08
N LEU A 355 14.69 7.32 -11.80
CA LEU A 355 16.07 7.62 -11.40
C LEU A 355 16.89 6.31 -11.43
N PRO A 356 18.18 6.36 -11.85
CA PRO A 356 19.09 5.23 -11.68
C PRO A 356 19.19 4.82 -10.21
N ASP A 357 19.34 3.53 -9.93
CA ASP A 357 19.34 2.99 -8.56
C ASP A 357 20.32 3.71 -7.63
N GLN A 358 21.54 3.99 -8.11
CA GLN A 358 22.57 4.75 -7.38
C GLN A 358 22.16 6.17 -6.97
N HIS A 359 21.15 6.75 -7.61
CA HIS A 359 20.63 8.10 -7.32
C HIS A 359 19.23 8.06 -6.69
N ARG A 360 18.68 6.88 -6.41
CA ARG A 360 17.41 6.73 -5.69
C ARG A 360 17.66 6.93 -4.20
N GLY A 361 17.56 8.19 -3.76
CA GLY A 361 17.43 8.53 -2.34
C GLY A 361 16.05 8.19 -1.79
N ALA A 362 15.71 8.70 -0.60
CA ALA A 362 14.35 8.55 -0.06
C ALA A 362 13.30 9.26 -0.95
N PHE A 363 12.16 8.60 -1.18
CA PHE A 363 11.04 9.21 -1.89
C PHE A 363 10.43 10.35 -1.05
N SER A 364 10.23 11.52 -1.66
CA SER A 364 9.60 12.69 -1.03
C SER A 364 8.44 13.21 -1.86
N MET A 365 7.21 12.83 -1.49
CA MET A 365 6.01 13.35 -2.11
C MET A 365 5.90 14.87 -1.97
N ARG A 366 6.38 15.44 -0.84
CA ARG A 366 6.41 16.89 -0.62
C ARG A 366 7.21 17.63 -1.68
N ASN A 367 8.43 17.18 -1.97
CA ASN A 367 9.30 17.84 -2.96
C ASN A 367 8.67 17.79 -4.36
N ILE A 368 8.06 16.66 -4.71
CA ILE A 368 7.34 16.51 -5.99
C ILE A 368 6.18 17.52 -6.04
N LYS A 369 5.34 17.58 -5.01
CA LYS A 369 4.23 18.54 -4.96
C LYS A 369 4.70 19.99 -5.05
N MET A 370 5.76 20.35 -4.33
CA MET A 370 6.33 21.69 -4.38
C MET A 370 6.81 22.04 -5.79
N ALA A 371 7.57 21.15 -6.43
CA ALA A 371 8.02 21.35 -7.80
C ALA A 371 6.85 21.51 -8.79
N TRP A 372 5.79 20.71 -8.63
CA TRP A 372 4.58 20.79 -9.46
C TRP A 372 3.77 22.07 -9.21
N TYR A 373 3.66 22.51 -7.96
CA TYR A 373 2.99 23.75 -7.63
C TYR A 373 3.76 24.97 -8.17
N ASN A 374 5.08 24.99 -7.99
CA ASN A 374 5.95 26.03 -8.54
C ASN A 374 5.80 26.11 -10.06
N ARG A 375 5.77 24.95 -10.73
CA ARG A 375 5.51 24.90 -12.16
C ARG A 375 4.14 25.47 -12.51
N PHE A 376 3.08 25.03 -11.84
CA PHE A 376 1.73 25.52 -12.09
C PHE A 376 1.66 27.05 -11.98
N LEU A 377 2.25 27.63 -10.94
CA LEU A 377 2.34 29.09 -10.78
C LEU A 377 3.17 29.74 -11.89
N THR A 378 4.35 29.19 -12.19
CA THR A 378 5.27 29.74 -13.20
C THR A 378 4.63 29.71 -14.58
N ASP A 379 4.05 28.58 -14.99
CA ASP A 379 3.32 28.43 -16.25
C ASP A 379 2.17 29.42 -16.33
N ARG A 380 1.40 29.62 -15.25
CA ARG A 380 0.30 30.58 -15.22
C ARG A 380 0.79 32.03 -15.32
N ILE A 381 1.86 32.41 -14.61
CA ILE A 381 2.39 33.78 -14.69
C ILE A 381 2.96 34.04 -16.09
N PHE A 382 3.84 33.18 -16.58
CA PHE A 382 4.55 33.41 -17.84
C PHE A 382 3.64 33.30 -19.06
N SER A 383 2.57 32.48 -19.03
CA SER A 383 1.60 32.41 -20.13
C SER A 383 0.70 33.65 -20.24
N ASN A 384 0.56 34.44 -19.17
CA ASN A 384 -0.18 35.71 -19.20
C ASN A 384 0.69 36.92 -19.57
N LEU A 385 2.01 36.74 -19.70
CA LEU A 385 2.94 37.79 -20.07
C LEU A 385 3.37 37.60 -21.54
N PRO A 386 3.50 38.68 -22.34
CA PRO A 386 3.99 38.61 -23.72
C PRO A 386 5.52 38.44 -23.75
N LEU A 387 6.02 37.35 -23.15
CA LEU A 387 7.44 37.04 -23.01
C LEU A 387 7.89 36.02 -24.06
N ASP A 388 9.03 36.28 -24.71
CA ASP A 388 9.70 35.26 -25.51
C ASP A 388 10.44 34.26 -24.60
N LEU A 389 9.82 33.08 -24.41
CA LEU A 389 10.39 31.98 -23.64
C LEU A 389 11.67 31.41 -24.26
N ASN A 390 12.04 31.78 -25.49
CA ASN A 390 13.32 31.38 -26.08
C ASN A 390 14.51 32.17 -25.56
N CYS A 391 14.28 33.38 -25.02
CA CYS A 391 15.31 34.23 -24.44
C CYS A 391 16.02 33.55 -23.27
N ASN A 392 17.36 33.51 -23.31
CA ASN A 392 18.19 32.85 -22.30
C ASN A 392 17.99 33.41 -20.88
N LYS A 393 17.76 34.72 -20.74
CA LYS A 393 17.48 35.34 -19.42
C LYS A 393 16.15 34.84 -18.86
N ILE A 394 15.12 34.78 -19.71
CA ILE A 394 13.77 34.33 -19.35
C ILE A 394 13.77 32.84 -19.01
N LYS A 395 14.48 32.00 -19.80
CA LYS A 395 14.70 30.57 -19.48
C LYS A 395 15.36 30.37 -18.12
N LYS A 396 16.42 31.13 -17.82
CA LYS A 396 17.10 31.05 -16.52
C LYS A 396 16.17 31.46 -15.37
N LEU A 397 15.38 32.52 -15.55
CA LEU A 397 14.40 32.96 -14.55
C LEU A 397 13.31 31.92 -14.34
N TYR A 398 12.72 31.40 -15.42
CA TYR A 398 11.73 30.34 -15.38
C TYR A 398 12.25 29.12 -14.58
N GLN A 399 13.49 28.69 -14.85
CA GLN A 399 14.11 27.59 -14.11
C GLN A 399 14.29 27.92 -12.62
N LYS A 400 14.71 29.14 -12.28
CA LYS A 400 14.82 29.59 -10.87
C LYS A 400 13.48 29.52 -10.16
N CYS A 401 12.37 29.87 -10.83
CA CYS A 401 11.03 29.78 -10.24
C CYS A 401 10.63 28.34 -9.92
N LEU A 402 11.01 27.37 -10.76
CA LEU A 402 10.73 25.95 -10.52
C LEU A 402 11.43 25.41 -9.26
N ASP A 403 12.63 25.92 -8.95
CA ASP A 403 13.48 25.40 -7.88
C ASP A 403 13.17 25.98 -6.48
N ILE A 404 12.19 26.88 -6.35
CA ILE A 404 11.84 27.55 -5.08
C ILE A 404 11.34 26.55 -4.02
N GLY A 405 11.93 26.57 -2.82
CA GLY A 405 11.42 25.76 -1.69
C GLY A 405 11.62 24.25 -1.83
N ASN A 406 12.42 23.80 -2.80
CA ASN A 406 12.93 22.43 -2.83
C ASN A 406 13.82 22.19 -1.61
N LEU A 407 13.49 21.17 -0.82
CA LEU A 407 14.35 20.76 0.29
C LEU A 407 15.61 20.09 -0.27
N ALA A 408 16.74 20.32 0.39
CA ALA A 408 17.95 19.53 0.15
C ALA A 408 17.62 18.04 0.38
N ALA A 409 18.07 17.20 -0.55
CA ALA A 409 17.89 15.76 -0.49
C ALA A 409 18.86 15.14 0.53
#